data_AF-A0A2V3W1G2-F1
#
_entry.id   AF-A0A2V3W1G2-F1
#
_cell.length_a   1.000
_cell.length_b   1.000
_cell.length_c   1.000
_cell.angle_alpha   90.00
_cell.angle_beta   90.00
_cell.angle_gamma   90.00
#
_symmetry.space_group_name_H-M   'P 1'
#
loop_
_entity.id
_entity.type
_entity.pdbx_description
1 polymer ?
#
loop_
_entity_poly.entity_id
_entity_poly.type
_entity_poly.pdbx_seq_one_letter_code
_entity_poly.pdbx_strand_id
1 'polypeptide(L)'
;MDAILKWKKERRLFLIWLTILSIIFYLSLPIALAIIPEWMNASPIGSITWAWIYAFLQVIMTWIIGWIYWIKAKQLDKLVAQIKQEASE
;
A
#
# COMPACT_ATOMS: atom_id res chain seq x y z
N MET A 1 -23.42 -2.83 16.35
CA MET A 1 -22.96 -1.63 15.60
C MET A 1 -21.53 -1.23 15.99
N ASP A 2 -21.21 -1.20 17.29
CA ASP A 2 -19.90 -0.75 17.79
C ASP A 2 -18.71 -1.62 17.37
N ALA A 3 -18.91 -2.94 17.25
CA ALA A 3 -17.88 -3.86 16.76
C ALA A 3 -17.48 -3.54 15.31
N ILE A 4 -18.44 -3.19 14.44
CA ILE A 4 -18.18 -2.81 13.04
C ILE A 4 -17.43 -1.46 12.98
N LEU A 5 -17.84 -0.50 13.82
CA LEU A 5 -17.19 0.81 13.90
C LEU A 5 -15.75 0.69 14.39
N LYS A 6 -15.51 -0.11 15.44
CA LYS A 6 -14.17 -0.39 15.97
C LYS A 6 -13.29 -1.07 14.91
N TRP A 7 -13.80 -2.12 14.27
CA TRP A 7 -13.13 -2.85 13.19
C TRP A 7 -12.76 -1.94 12.02
N LYS A 8 -13.66 -1.03 11.63
CA LYS A 8 -13.44 -0.08 10.55
C LYS A 8 -12.36 0.95 10.89
N LYS A 9 -12.30 1.41 12.15
CA LYS A 9 -11.28 2.37 12.63
C LYS A 9 -9.87 1.77 12.61
N GLU A 10 -9.70 0.58 13.17
CA GLU A 10 -8.40 -0.10 13.26
C GLU A 10 -7.81 -0.41 11.86
N ARG A 11 -8.65 -0.91 10.95
CA ARG A 11 -8.22 -1.20 9.57
C ARG A 11 -7.97 0.05 8.73
N ARG A 12 -8.77 1.10 8.93
CA ARG A 12 -8.60 2.38 8.24
C ARG A 12 -7.27 3.03 8.60
N LEU A 13 -6.89 3.02 9.88
CA LEU A 13 -5.61 3.56 10.32
C LEU A 13 -4.44 2.81 9.67
N PHE A 14 -4.48 1.47 9.64
CA PHE A 14 -3.45 0.66 8.98
C PHE A 14 -3.26 1.01 7.50
N LEU A 15 -4.36 1.16 6.76
CA LEU A 15 -4.31 1.55 5.34
C LEU A 15 -3.81 2.98 5.15
N ILE A 16 -4.21 3.91 6.02
CA ILE A 16 -3.71 5.29 6.01
C ILE A 16 -2.20 5.30 6.25
N TRP A 17 -1.71 4.54 7.22
CA TRP A 17 -0.28 4.40 7.50
C TRP A 17 0.49 3.84 6.29
N LEU A 18 -0.02 2.79 5.64
CA LEU A 18 0.56 2.25 4.39
C LEU A 18 0.59 3.27 3.26
N THR A 19 -0.48 4.07 3.13
CA THR A 19 -0.57 5.12 2.11
C THR A 19 0.44 6.23 2.38
N ILE A 20 0.57 6.67 3.63
CA ILE A 20 1.59 7.67 4.02
C ILE A 20 2.99 7.15 3.74
N LEU A 21 3.29 5.90 4.12
CA LEU A 21 4.57 5.26 3.81
C LEU A 21 4.83 5.21 2.32
N SER A 22 3.80 4.95 1.51
CA SER A 22 3.92 4.95 0.04
C SER A 22 4.22 6.31 -0.53
N ILE A 23 3.62 7.37 0.00
CA ILE A 23 3.89 8.74 -0.42
C ILE A 23 5.33 9.11 -0.08
N ILE A 24 5.79 8.77 1.12
CA ILE A 24 7.19 8.99 1.53
C ILE A 24 8.13 8.21 0.61
N PHE A 25 7.83 6.93 0.35
CA PHE A 25 8.61 6.08 -0.55
C PHE A 25 8.60 6.58 -2.00
N TYR A 26 7.49 7.16 -2.44
CA TYR A 26 7.38 7.77 -3.76
C TYR A 26 8.30 9.00 -3.88
N LEU A 27 8.23 9.89 -2.89
CA LEU A 27 9.01 11.12 -2.84
C LEU A 27 10.48 10.90 -2.48
N SER A 28 10.84 9.78 -1.85
CA SER A 28 12.24 9.47 -1.59
C SER A 28 13.04 9.19 -2.87
N LEU A 29 12.41 8.81 -3.98
CA LEU A 29 13.10 8.65 -5.26
C LEU A 29 13.68 9.98 -5.79
N PRO A 30 12.90 11.07 -6.00
CA PRO A 30 13.46 12.35 -6.43
C PRO A 30 14.42 12.95 -5.40
N ILE A 31 14.18 12.73 -4.10
CA ILE A 31 15.12 13.15 -3.04
C ILE A 31 16.44 12.40 -3.17
N ALA A 32 16.40 11.07 -3.35
CA ALA A 32 17.61 10.27 -3.55
C ALA A 32 18.35 10.68 -4.82
N LEU A 33 17.64 10.97 -5.92
CA LEU A 33 18.24 11.50 -7.13
C LEU A 33 18.92 12.86 -6.91
N ALA A 34 18.38 13.71 -6.03
CA ALA A 34 18.97 15.01 -5.72
C ALA A 34 20.19 14.91 -4.79
N ILE A 35 20.17 14.01 -3.80
CA ILE A 35 21.23 13.90 -2.78
C ILE A 35 22.37 12.99 -3.24
N ILE A 36 22.05 11.87 -3.89
CA ILE A 36 23.00 10.82 -4.28
C ILE A 36 22.86 10.42 -5.78
N PRO A 37 22.99 11.38 -6.72
CA PRO A 37 22.81 11.12 -8.14
C PRO A 37 23.81 10.09 -8.70
N GLU A 38 25.05 10.06 -8.20
CA GLU A 38 26.07 9.12 -8.69
C GLU A 38 25.66 7.66 -8.50
N TRP A 39 25.15 7.33 -7.32
CA TRP A 39 24.64 5.99 -7.02
C TRP A 39 23.34 5.70 -7.77
N MET A 40 22.42 6.66 -7.81
CA MET A 40 21.12 6.46 -8.46
C MET A 40 21.22 6.27 -9.97
N ASN A 41 22.20 6.90 -10.62
CA ASN A 41 22.48 6.77 -12.05
C ASN A 41 23.47 5.65 -12.38
N ALA A 42 24.16 5.08 -11.38
CA ALA A 42 24.98 3.91 -11.59
C ALA A 42 24.10 2.75 -12.10
N SER A 43 24.56 2.09 -13.17
CA SER A 43 23.89 0.91 -13.72
C SER A 43 24.60 -0.35 -13.26
N PRO A 44 23.98 -1.17 -12.40
CA PRO A 44 24.54 -2.47 -12.05
C PRO A 44 24.48 -3.47 -13.23
N ILE A 45 23.52 -3.30 -14.16
CA ILE A 45 23.34 -4.20 -15.31
C ILE A 45 22.95 -3.36 -16.54
N GLY A 46 23.88 -3.23 -17.50
CA GLY A 46 23.60 -2.55 -18.78
C GLY A 46 23.19 -1.08 -18.61
N SER A 47 22.03 -0.71 -19.17
CA SER A 47 21.45 0.64 -19.09
C SER A 47 20.41 0.81 -17.97
N ILE A 48 20.20 -0.21 -17.13
CA ILE A 48 19.24 -0.17 -16.03
C ILE A 48 19.95 0.41 -14.80
N THR A 49 19.62 1.65 -14.47
CA THR A 49 20.13 2.33 -13.28
C THR A 49 19.41 1.89 -12.02
N TRP A 50 19.99 2.17 -10.85
CA TRP A 50 19.29 2.00 -9.57
C TRP A 50 17.98 2.79 -9.49
N ALA A 51 17.88 3.93 -10.17
CA ALA A 51 16.63 4.69 -10.29
C ALA A 51 15.52 3.91 -10.99
N TRP A 52 15.85 3.17 -12.06
CA TRP A 52 14.89 2.31 -12.75
C TRP A 52 14.41 1.16 -11.87
N ILE A 53 15.32 0.51 -11.14
CA ILE A 53 14.97 -0.56 -10.19
C ILE A 53 14.02 -0.03 -9.11
N TYR A 54 14.33 1.14 -8.56
CA TYR A 54 13.51 1.78 -7.54
C TYR A 54 12.12 2.16 -8.06
N ALA A 55 12.04 2.77 -9.25
CA ALA A 55 10.79 3.11 -9.89
C ALA A 55 9.91 1.87 -10.15
N PHE A 56 10.51 0.76 -10.57
CA PHE A 56 9.79 -0.50 -10.74
C PHE A 56 9.27 -1.08 -9.41
N LEU A 57 10.07 -0.96 -8.35
CA LEU A 57 9.68 -1.38 -7.00
C LEU A 57 8.46 -0.57 -6.48
N GLN A 58 8.34 0.70 -6.84
CA GLN A 58 7.17 1.53 -6.50
C GLN A 58 5.86 0.98 -7.10
N VAL A 59 5.92 0.39 -8.31
CA VAL A 59 4.75 -0.22 -8.96
C VAL A 59 4.31 -1.46 -8.19
N ILE A 60 5.24 -2.36 -7.89
CA ILE A 60 4.98 -3.59 -7.14
C ILE A 60 4.42 -3.25 -5.75
N MET A 61 4.99 -2.28 -5.06
CA MET A 61 4.51 -1.83 -3.75
C MET A 61 3.04 -1.38 -3.82
N THR A 62 2.70 -0.54 -4.80
CA THR A 62 1.32 -0.03 -4.99
C THR A 62 0.33 -1.18 -5.22
N TRP A 63 0.71 -2.16 -6.04
CA TRP A 63 -0.12 -3.34 -6.29
C TRP A 63 -0.34 -4.18 -5.03
N ILE A 64 0.70 -4.38 -4.22
CA ILE A 64 0.60 -5.08 -2.93
C ILE A 64 -0.39 -4.36 -2.01
N ILE A 65 -0.36 -3.03 -1.95
CA ILE A 65 -1.29 -2.26 -1.13
C ILE A 65 -2.73 -2.40 -1.62
N GLY A 66 -2.95 -2.31 -2.94
CA GLY A 66 -4.25 -2.54 -3.55
C GLY A 66 -4.79 -3.95 -3.27
N TRP A 67 -3.92 -4.95 -3.33
CA TRP A 67 -4.25 -6.34 -3.01
C TRP A 67 -4.62 -6.52 -1.54
N ILE A 68 -3.85 -5.94 -0.62
CA ILE A 68 -4.14 -5.96 0.82
C ILE A 68 -5.50 -5.28 1.08
N TYR A 69 -5.76 -4.14 0.45
CA TYR A 69 -7.04 -3.46 0.53
C TYR A 69 -8.19 -4.36 0.07
N TRP A 70 -8.05 -5.01 -1.09
CA TRP A 70 -9.07 -5.90 -1.66
C TRP A 70 -9.40 -7.08 -0.74
N ILE A 71 -8.39 -7.75 -0.18
CA ILE A 71 -8.60 -8.83 0.81
C ILE A 71 -9.37 -8.31 2.02
N LYS A 72 -9.00 -7.15 2.54
CA LYS A 72 -9.63 -6.56 3.73
C LYS A 72 -11.08 -6.15 3.45
N ALA A 73 -11.38 -5.67 2.25
CA ALA A 73 -12.74 -5.35 1.81
C ALA A 73 -13.61 -6.62 1.74
N LYS A 74 -13.11 -7.70 1.12
CA LYS A 74 -13.83 -8.98 1.04
C LYS A 74 -14.17 -9.58 2.41
N GLN A 75 -13.31 -9.38 3.41
CA GLN A 75 -13.60 -9.78 4.79
C GLN A 75 -14.72 -8.96 5.44
N LEU A 76 -14.85 -7.67 5.10
CA LEU A 76 -15.98 -6.84 5.54
C LEU A 76 -17.28 -7.36 4.97
N ASP A 77 -17.30 -7.61 3.66
CA ASP A 77 -18.50 -8.05 2.96
C ASP A 77 -19.06 -9.34 3.56
N LYS A 78 -18.17 -10.28 3.91
CA LYS A 78 -18.56 -11.52 4.61
C LYS A 78 -19.17 -11.26 5.99
N LEU A 79 -18.57 -10.35 6.78
CA LEU A 79 -19.08 -10.00 8.11
C LEU A 79 -20.48 -9.36 8.02
N VAL A 80 -20.68 -8.47 7.05
CA VAL A 80 -21.97 -7.80 6.82
C VAL A 80 -23.03 -8.80 6.36
N ALA A 81 -22.66 -9.76 5.51
CA ALA A 81 -23.57 -10.82 5.07
C ALA A 81 -24.07 -11.68 6.24
N GLN A 82 -23.19 -12.05 7.18
CA GLN A 82 -23.57 -12.82 8.37
C GLN A 82 -24.56 -12.07 9.27
N ILE A 83 -24.31 -10.79 9.53
CA ILE A 83 -25.19 -9.95 10.36
C ILE A 83 -26.57 -9.79 9.71
N LYS A 84 -26.62 -9.64 8.38
CA LYS A 84 -27.91 -9.57 7.66
C LYS A 84 -28.72 -10.86 7.78
N GLN A 85 -28.04 -12.01 7.83
CA GLN A 85 -28.68 -13.32 7.93
C GLN A 85 -29.24 -13.55 9.34
N GLU A 86 -28.48 -13.22 10.39
CA GLU A 86 -28.95 -13.26 11.79
C GLU A 86 -30.09 -12.28 12.08
N ALA A 87 -30.19 -11.16 11.37
CA ALA A 87 -31.27 -10.19 11.52
C ALA A 87 -32.55 -10.57 10.75
N SER A 88 -32.48 -11.58 9.88
CA SER A 88 -33.62 -12.08 9.09
C SER A 88 -34.26 -13.36 9.66
N GLU A 89 -33.64 -13.95 10.69
CA GLU A 89 -34.19 -15.01 11.54
C GLU A 89 -34.80 -14.41 12.83
#